data_AF-A0A7X1TUB8-F1
#
_entry.id   AF-A0A7X1TUB8-F1
#
_cell.length_a   1.000
_cell.length_b   1.000
_cell.length_c   1.000
_cell.angle_alpha   90.00
_cell.angle_beta   90.00
_cell.angle_gamma   90.00
#
_symmetry.space_group_name_H-M   'P 1'
#
loop_
_entity.id
_entity.type
_entity.pdbx_description
1 polymer ?
#
loop_
_entity_poly.entity_id
_entity_poly.type
_entity_poly.pdbx_seq_one_letter_code
_entity_poly.pdbx_strand_id
1 'polypeptide(L)'
;MAKYGKKASKKVARVMRERKRGTLKSGRSGKTVKSRKQAIAIGLSEARRAGAKVPAKKGASKKSSAKKSSSKKSSSRKTSSRKRGARRTSR
;
A
#
# COMPACT_ATOMS: atom_id res chain seq x y z
N MET A 1 1.45 -1.38 29.43
CA MET A 1 0.43 -1.24 28.35
C MET A 1 0.75 -2.21 27.22
N ALA A 2 -0.23 -2.95 26.70
CA ALA A 2 0.01 -3.89 25.60
C ALA A 2 0.55 -3.17 24.36
N LYS A 3 1.56 -3.77 23.71
CA LYS A 3 2.22 -3.22 22.52
C LYS A 3 1.27 -3.10 21.31
N TYR A 4 0.18 -3.88 21.31
CA TYR A 4 -0.87 -3.86 20.30
C TYR A 4 -2.22 -3.59 20.96
N GLY A 5 -3.11 -2.86 20.27
CA GLY A 5 -4.48 -2.63 20.74
C GLY A 5 -5.39 -3.85 20.52
N LYS A 6 -6.45 -3.97 21.33
CA LYS A 6 -7.46 -5.06 21.23
C LYS A 6 -8.00 -5.23 19.80
N LYS A 7 -8.26 -4.13 19.09
CA LYS A 7 -8.71 -4.13 17.68
C LYS A 7 -7.69 -4.78 16.74
N ALA A 8 -6.40 -4.54 16.95
CA ALA A 8 -5.33 -5.15 16.15
C ALA A 8 -5.25 -6.66 16.38
N SER A 9 -5.30 -7.09 17.64
CA SER A 9 -5.31 -8.51 18.00
C SER A 9 -6.49 -9.26 17.36
N LYS A 10 -7.70 -8.66 17.39
CA LYS A 10 -8.90 -9.24 16.75
C LYS A 10 -8.72 -9.39 15.22
N LYS A 11 -8.16 -8.38 14.55
CA LYS A 11 -7.89 -8.41 13.10
C LYS A 11 -6.88 -9.50 12.73
N VAL A 12 -5.76 -9.59 13.46
CA VAL A 12 -4.76 -10.64 13.23
C VAL A 12 -5.36 -12.02 13.47
N ALA A 13 -6.17 -12.21 14.51
CA ALA A 13 -6.84 -13.49 14.78
C ALA A 13 -7.75 -13.91 13.61
N ARG A 14 -8.52 -12.98 13.05
CA ARG A 14 -9.38 -13.24 11.87
C ARG A 14 -8.56 -13.69 10.67
N VAL A 15 -7.54 -12.91 10.29
CA VAL A 15 -6.66 -13.22 9.15
C VAL A 15 -5.95 -14.56 9.35
N MET A 16 -5.59 -14.89 10.59
CA MET A 16 -4.96 -16.17 10.91
C MET A 16 -5.92 -17.36 10.78
N ARG A 17 -7.21 -17.18 11.06
CA ARG A 17 -8.24 -18.20 10.77
C ARG A 17 -8.44 -18.39 9.27
N GLU A 18 -8.52 -17.30 8.50
CA GLU A 18 -8.63 -17.35 7.03
C GLU A 18 -7.40 -18.04 6.40
N ARG A 19 -6.20 -17.78 6.93
CA ARG A 19 -4.99 -18.52 6.53
C ARG A 19 -5.09 -20.01 6.84
N LYS A 20 -5.50 -20.38 8.06
CA LYS A 20 -5.66 -21.78 8.46
C LYS A 20 -6.68 -22.52 7.59
N ARG A 21 -7.69 -21.81 7.08
CA ARG A 21 -8.69 -22.32 6.12
C ARG A 21 -8.21 -22.33 4.67
N GLY A 22 -7.02 -21.79 4.36
CA GLY A 22 -6.50 -21.69 2.98
C GLY A 22 -7.19 -20.64 2.10
N THR A 23 -8.06 -19.80 2.67
CA THR A 23 -8.85 -18.82 1.92
C THR A 23 -8.19 -17.44 1.85
N LEU A 24 -7.17 -17.19 2.67
CA LEU A 24 -6.47 -15.91 2.69
C LEU A 24 -5.70 -15.67 1.37
N LYS A 25 -6.07 -14.60 0.65
CA LYS A 25 -5.40 -14.15 -0.59
C LYS A 25 -4.51 -12.94 -0.35
N SER A 26 -3.42 -12.86 -1.11
CA SER A 26 -2.54 -11.70 -1.15
C SER A 26 -3.05 -10.68 -2.15
N GLY A 27 -3.07 -9.40 -1.78
CA GLY A 27 -3.64 -8.27 -2.54
C GLY A 27 -3.62 -8.34 -4.07
N ARG A 28 -2.69 -7.63 -4.73
CA ARG A 28 -2.72 -7.44 -6.20
C ARG A 28 -2.59 -8.74 -7.01
N SER A 29 -1.88 -9.73 -6.48
CA SER A 29 -1.60 -10.97 -7.21
C SER A 29 -2.65 -12.07 -7.01
N GLY A 30 -3.59 -11.92 -6.08
CA GLY A 30 -4.63 -12.92 -5.79
C GLY A 30 -4.11 -14.28 -5.28
N LYS A 31 -2.80 -14.43 -5.09
CA LYS A 31 -2.17 -15.71 -4.68
C LYS A 31 -2.56 -16.06 -3.25
N THR A 32 -2.69 -17.35 -2.95
CA THR A 32 -2.94 -17.81 -1.57
C THR A 32 -1.70 -17.53 -0.70
N VAL A 33 -1.94 -17.04 0.52
CA VAL A 33 -0.87 -16.73 1.48
C VAL A 33 -0.26 -18.00 2.04
N LYS A 34 1.03 -18.22 1.74
CA LYS A 34 1.74 -19.43 2.15
C LYS A 34 2.32 -19.33 3.56
N SER A 35 2.78 -18.14 3.97
CA SER A 35 3.53 -17.98 5.22
C SER A 35 2.72 -17.32 6.35
N ARG A 36 2.94 -17.79 7.59
CA ARG A 36 2.38 -17.19 8.80
C ARG A 36 2.81 -15.73 8.97
N LYS A 37 4.08 -15.44 8.69
CA LYS A 37 4.65 -14.07 8.75
C LYS A 37 3.89 -13.13 7.82
N GLN A 38 3.59 -13.56 6.60
CA GLN A 38 2.83 -12.76 5.63
C GLN A 38 1.39 -12.52 6.08
N ALA A 39 0.71 -13.52 6.63
CA ALA A 39 -0.64 -13.34 7.18
C ALA A 39 -0.66 -12.35 8.35
N ILE A 40 0.33 -12.41 9.25
CA ILE A 40 0.48 -11.43 10.33
C ILE A 40 0.71 -10.03 9.74
N ALA A 41 1.55 -9.90 8.71
CA ALA A 41 1.79 -8.61 8.05
C ALA A 41 0.53 -8.02 7.39
N ILE A 42 -0.31 -8.87 6.79
CA ILE A 42 -1.62 -8.47 6.24
C ILE A 42 -2.52 -7.99 7.37
N GLY A 43 -2.69 -8.79 8.44
CA GLY A 43 -3.51 -8.44 9.60
C GLY A 43 -3.08 -7.16 10.31
N LEU A 44 -1.76 -6.94 10.46
CA LEU A 44 -1.23 -5.69 11.03
C LEU A 44 -1.44 -4.48 10.10
N SER A 45 -1.39 -4.68 8.78
CA SER A 45 -1.64 -3.61 7.81
C SER A 45 -3.11 -3.23 7.75
N GLU A 46 -4.03 -4.20 7.81
CA GLU A 46 -5.47 -3.94 7.95
C GLU A 46 -5.80 -3.24 9.27
N ALA A 47 -5.20 -3.70 10.38
CA ALA A 47 -5.37 -3.08 11.67
C ALA A 47 -4.94 -1.61 11.65
N ARG A 48 -3.82 -1.30 10.98
CA ARG A 48 -3.35 0.09 10.81
C ARG A 48 -4.33 0.92 9.97
N ARG A 49 -4.83 0.39 8.86
CA ARG A 49 -5.85 1.07 8.03
C ARG A 49 -7.15 1.33 8.78
N ALA A 50 -7.52 0.44 9.70
CA ALA A 50 -8.68 0.58 10.56
C ALA A 50 -8.46 1.48 11.80
N GLY A 51 -7.32 2.18 11.90
CA GLY A 51 -7.00 3.07 13.02
C GLY A 51 -6.71 2.36 14.35
N ALA A 52 -6.44 1.05 14.33
CA ALA A 52 -6.07 0.33 15.54
C ALA A 52 -4.63 0.67 15.97
N LYS A 53 -4.38 0.66 17.29
CA LYS A 53 -3.04 0.83 17.85
C LYS A 53 -2.13 -0.34 17.43
N VAL A 54 -1.18 -0.05 16.56
CA VAL A 54 -0.16 -0.99 16.08
C VAL A 54 1.21 -0.32 16.19
N PRO A 55 2.26 -1.01 16.68
CA PRO A 55 3.61 -0.48 16.70
C PRO A 55 4.07 0.01 15.33
N ALA A 56 4.80 1.11 15.33
CA ALA A 56 5.54 1.56 14.16
C ALA A 56 6.59 0.50 13.80
N LYS A 57 6.84 0.33 12.49
CA LYS A 57 7.96 -0.48 12.03
C LYS A 57 9.24 0.25 12.46
N LYS A 58 10.08 -0.37 13.30
CA LYS A 58 11.46 0.09 13.52
C LYS A 58 12.20 -0.07 12.18
N GLY A 59 12.63 1.01 11.55
CA GLY A 59 13.33 0.96 10.25
C GLY A 59 12.93 2.00 9.22
N ALA A 60 12.03 2.94 9.56
CA ALA A 60 11.90 4.17 8.79
C ALA A 60 12.15 5.34 9.75
N SER A 61 13.43 5.61 10.02
CA SER A 61 13.82 6.98 10.35
C SER A 61 13.25 7.86 9.23
N LYS A 62 12.43 8.83 9.63
CA LYS A 62 11.99 10.01 8.89
C LYS A 62 12.35 10.03 7.38
N LYS A 63 11.49 9.51 6.50
CA LYS A 63 11.23 10.24 5.25
C LYS A 63 9.99 11.07 5.53
N SER A 64 10.26 12.28 6.00
CA SER A 64 9.30 13.35 6.14
C SER A 64 8.37 13.38 4.93
N SER A 65 7.11 13.60 5.23
CA SER A 65 6.10 14.14 4.34
C SER A 65 6.70 15.19 3.38
N ALA A 66 7.01 14.78 2.14
CA ALA A 66 6.90 15.71 1.04
C ALA A 66 5.42 16.06 0.97
N LYS A 67 5.08 17.25 1.47
CA LYS A 67 3.74 17.84 1.41
C LYS A 67 3.19 17.64 0.00
N LYS A 68 2.26 16.70 -0.17
CA LYS A 68 1.32 16.73 -1.29
C LYS A 68 0.20 17.68 -0.87
N SER A 69 0.52 18.97 -0.76
CA SER A 69 -0.51 20.01 -0.76
C SER A 69 -0.99 20.15 -2.19
N SER A 70 -2.22 19.71 -2.38
CA SER A 70 -3.04 19.93 -3.55
C SER A 70 -3.17 21.40 -3.94
N SER A 71 -3.35 21.61 -5.25
CA SER A 71 -4.00 22.75 -5.92
C SER A 71 -3.24 24.07 -6.08
N LYS A 72 -2.85 24.36 -7.32
CA LYS A 72 -3.34 25.54 -8.05
C LYS A 72 -3.52 25.18 -9.53
N LYS A 73 -4.77 24.94 -9.90
CA LYS A 73 -5.26 24.93 -11.28
C LYS A 73 -5.51 26.39 -11.66
N SER A 74 -4.87 26.90 -12.71
CA SER A 74 -5.45 27.90 -13.64
C SER A 74 -4.42 28.40 -14.66
N SER A 75 -4.69 28.09 -15.94
CA SER A 75 -4.57 28.99 -17.10
C SER A 75 -3.31 29.85 -17.29
N SER A 76 -2.46 29.51 -18.26
CA SER A 76 -2.23 30.37 -19.44
C SER A 76 -1.22 29.76 -20.43
N ARG A 77 -1.73 29.51 -21.64
CA ARG A 77 -1.13 29.80 -22.97
C ARG A 77 0.41 29.74 -23.14
N LYS A 78 0.86 28.79 -23.98
CA LYS A 78 1.64 29.04 -25.24
C LYS A 78 2.02 27.67 -25.83
N THR A 79 1.26 27.12 -26.78
CA THR A 79 1.40 27.24 -28.25
C THR A 79 2.79 26.94 -28.83
N SER A 80 2.78 26.06 -29.85
CA SER A 80 3.87 25.64 -30.75
C SER A 80 4.91 24.71 -30.09
N SER A 81 5.09 23.45 -30.50
CA SER A 81 5.27 23.01 -31.87
C SER A 81 4.74 21.57 -32.08
N ARG A 82 3.67 21.44 -32.88
CA ARG A 82 3.49 20.25 -33.72
C ARG A 82 4.45 20.40 -34.90
N LYS A 83 5.44 19.51 -35.02
CA LYS A 83 6.09 19.20 -36.30
C LYS A 83 6.51 17.72 -36.24
N ARG A 84 5.58 16.81 -36.59
CA ARG A 84 5.53 16.11 -37.89
C ARG A 84 6.85 15.40 -38.25
N GLY A 85 6.84 14.07 -38.13
CA GLY A 85 7.02 13.16 -39.26
C GLY A 85 8.44 12.74 -39.66
N ALA A 86 8.76 11.46 -39.40
CA ALA A 86 9.49 10.50 -40.24
C ALA A 86 9.54 9.20 -39.41
N ARG A 87 8.83 8.09 -39.65
CA ARG A 87 8.70 7.22 -40.82
C ARG A 87 10.06 6.72 -41.36
N ARG A 88 10.30 5.41 -41.10
CA ARG A 88 11.21 4.46 -41.78
C ARG A 88 12.70 4.66 -41.43
N THR A 89 13.58 3.66 -41.33
CA THR A 89 13.68 2.31 -41.94
C THR A 89 14.50 1.36 -41.05
N SER A 90 14.31 0.07 -41.28
CA SER A 90 15.15 -1.07 -40.91
C SER A 90 16.63 -0.96 -41.30
N ARG A 91 17.52 -1.52 -40.47
CA ARG A 91 18.43 -2.64 -40.83
C ARG A 91 18.98 -3.26 -39.56
#